data_AF-U7PTM7-F1
#
_entry.id   AF-U7PTM7-F1
#
_cell.length_a   1.000
_cell.length_b   1.000
_cell.length_c   1.000
_cell.angle_alpha   90.00
_cell.angle_beta   90.00
_cell.angle_gamma   90.00
#
_symmetry.space_group_name_H-M   'P 1'
#
loop_
_entity.id
_entity.type
_entity.pdbx_description
1 polymer ?
#
loop_
_entity_poly.entity_id
_entity_poly.type
_entity_poly.pdbx_seq_one_letter_code
_entity_poly.pdbx_strand_id
1 'polypeptide(L)'
;MVAPPDMTTTTTLRHRSALPRRILSPRRPRPSCTTYVSSCVKAWPLTRRPSPRPPQSQSLRPYLQAVRSSLTVALCLGDFASQTAERHNVPEIEAGSSPEVLLTPLVVSRNENERVLIEASVNSVRVSIKIKQADEIEQILVHKFTRFLTQRAESFFILRRKAVDGYNISFLVTNFHTEQMLKHKLVDFIIQFMEEVDKEISEMKLFLNARARFVAESFLTPFD
;
A
#
# COMPACT_ATOMS: atom_id res chain seq x y z
N MET A 1 -44.41 -75.01 15.65
CA MET A 1 -43.79 -73.90 14.88
C MET A 1 -44.23 -72.59 15.51
N VAL A 2 -43.29 -71.66 15.62
CA VAL A 2 -43.17 -70.65 16.69
C VAL A 2 -44.14 -69.47 16.56
N ALA A 3 -44.76 -69.13 17.70
CA ALA A 3 -45.38 -67.90 18.24
C ALA A 3 -45.99 -66.79 17.33
N PRO A 4 -47.16 -66.23 17.72
CA PRO A 4 -47.75 -65.00 17.18
C PRO A 4 -47.66 -63.81 18.20
N PRO A 5 -48.48 -62.73 18.13
CA PRO A 5 -48.07 -61.32 17.99
C PRO A 5 -48.27 -60.47 19.28
N ASP A 6 -47.94 -59.17 19.29
CA ASP A 6 -48.78 -58.11 19.92
C ASP A 6 -48.19 -56.67 20.01
N MET A 7 -49.11 -55.69 19.88
CA MET A 7 -49.24 -54.37 20.57
C MET A 7 -48.29 -53.21 20.20
N THR A 8 -48.72 -52.18 19.45
CA THR A 8 -49.48 -50.94 19.81
C THR A 8 -48.84 -49.98 20.83
N THR A 9 -48.41 -48.79 20.39
CA THR A 9 -48.74 -47.42 20.90
C THR A 9 -47.85 -46.37 20.20
N THR A 10 -48.39 -45.44 19.40
CA THR A 10 -48.87 -44.09 19.76
C THR A 10 -47.77 -43.14 20.24
N THR A 11 -47.46 -42.12 19.45
CA THR A 11 -47.72 -40.69 19.78
C THR A 11 -46.90 -39.76 18.88
N THR A 12 -47.62 -39.06 18.01
CA THR A 12 -47.19 -37.87 17.30
C THR A 12 -47.04 -36.69 18.26
N LEU A 13 -45.85 -36.09 18.35
CA LEU A 13 -45.67 -34.73 18.87
C LEU A 13 -44.66 -33.99 17.98
N ARG A 14 -45.21 -33.21 17.06
CA ARG A 14 -44.47 -32.18 16.31
C ARG A 14 -44.07 -31.09 17.30
N HIS A 15 -42.85 -31.14 17.82
CA HIS A 15 -42.21 -29.96 18.40
C HIS A 15 -41.34 -29.29 17.34
N ARG A 16 -41.88 -28.26 16.69
CA ARG A 16 -41.07 -27.22 16.05
C ARG A 16 -40.46 -26.39 17.18
N SER A 17 -39.26 -26.76 17.62
CA SER A 17 -38.43 -25.87 18.43
C SER A 17 -37.78 -24.84 17.51
N ALA A 18 -38.18 -23.59 17.71
CA ALA A 18 -37.54 -22.44 17.12
C ALA A 18 -36.08 -22.39 17.59
N LEU A 19 -35.14 -22.50 16.65
CA LEU A 19 -33.74 -22.19 16.91
C LEU A 19 -33.65 -20.71 17.34
N PRO A 20 -32.94 -20.40 18.44
CA PRO A 20 -32.80 -19.04 18.91
C PRO A 20 -31.98 -18.26 17.89
N ARG A 21 -32.44 -17.04 17.60
CA ARG A 21 -31.70 -16.02 16.83
C ARG A 21 -30.33 -15.82 17.46
N ARG A 22 -29.32 -16.52 16.96
CA ARG A 22 -27.91 -16.31 17.32
C ARG A 22 -27.45 -15.00 16.70
N ILE A 23 -27.43 -13.98 17.55
CA ILE A 23 -26.42 -12.93 17.65
C ILE A 23 -25.92 -12.43 16.28
N LEU A 24 -26.59 -11.39 15.76
CA LEU A 24 -25.93 -10.45 14.87
C LEU A 24 -24.76 -9.84 15.64
N SER A 25 -23.58 -10.41 15.49
CA SER A 25 -22.34 -9.70 15.78
C SER A 25 -22.38 -8.39 14.99
N PRO A 26 -22.12 -7.23 15.60
CA PRO A 26 -22.04 -6.00 14.84
C PRO A 26 -20.93 -6.20 13.80
N ARG A 27 -21.28 -6.07 12.51
CA ARG A 27 -20.29 -6.02 11.43
C ARG A 27 -19.37 -4.83 11.75
N ARG A 28 -18.26 -5.08 12.45
CA ARG A 28 -17.18 -4.10 12.55
C ARG A 28 -16.78 -3.77 11.11
N PRO A 29 -16.67 -2.48 10.76
CA PRO A 29 -16.26 -2.10 9.42
C PRO A 29 -14.91 -2.76 9.15
N ARG A 30 -14.80 -3.48 8.03
CA ARG A 30 -13.54 -4.09 7.61
C ARG A 30 -12.52 -2.94 7.45
N PRO A 31 -11.41 -2.89 8.20
CA PRO A 31 -10.26 -2.15 7.73
C PRO A 31 -9.63 -3.05 6.66
N SER A 32 -10.21 -3.05 5.47
CA SER A 32 -9.53 -3.56 4.28
C SER A 32 -8.69 -2.43 3.72
N CYS A 33 -7.57 -2.76 3.09
CA CYS A 33 -6.67 -1.85 2.33
C CYS A 33 -7.40 -0.76 1.50
N THR A 34 -8.67 -0.99 1.16
CA THR A 34 -9.64 0.00 0.67
C THR A 34 -9.70 1.31 1.48
N THR A 35 -9.60 1.28 2.81
CA THR A 35 -9.65 2.50 3.64
C THR A 35 -8.42 3.35 3.40
N TYR A 36 -7.23 2.73 3.35
CA TYR A 36 -5.97 3.41 3.09
C TYR A 36 -5.94 4.04 1.70
N VAL A 37 -6.36 3.31 0.67
CA VAL A 37 -6.44 3.87 -0.68
C VAL A 37 -7.53 4.93 -0.77
N SER A 38 -8.67 4.71 -0.11
CA SER A 38 -9.70 5.74 -0.04
C SER A 38 -9.20 6.98 0.72
N SER A 39 -8.32 6.86 1.72
CA SER A 39 -7.78 8.02 2.41
C SER A 39 -6.69 8.69 1.60
N CYS A 40 -5.78 7.94 0.97
CA CYS A 40 -4.70 8.49 0.15
C CYS A 40 -5.26 9.15 -1.13
N VAL A 41 -6.18 8.48 -1.83
CA VAL A 41 -6.83 9.00 -3.04
C VAL A 41 -7.81 10.14 -2.74
N LYS A 42 -8.57 10.11 -1.63
CA LYS A 42 -9.49 11.22 -1.28
C LYS A 42 -8.80 12.38 -0.53
N ALA A 43 -7.68 12.15 0.14
CA ALA A 43 -6.89 13.23 0.75
C ALA A 43 -6.09 13.99 -0.30
N TRP A 44 -5.93 13.42 -1.49
CA TRP A 44 -5.49 14.15 -2.65
C TRP A 44 -6.67 14.93 -3.27
N PRO A 45 -6.62 16.27 -3.45
CA PRO A 45 -5.59 17.25 -3.11
C PRO A 45 -5.92 18.09 -1.85
N LEU A 46 -6.87 17.64 -1.01
CA LEU A 46 -7.25 18.40 0.19
C LEU A 46 -6.19 18.30 1.28
N THR A 47 -5.51 19.44 1.51
CA THR A 47 -4.66 19.74 2.67
C THR A 47 -5.27 19.26 3.98
N ARG A 48 -4.91 18.05 4.42
CA ARG A 48 -5.03 17.68 5.83
C ARG A 48 -3.97 18.43 6.61
N ARG A 49 -4.37 19.08 7.71
CA ARG A 49 -3.42 19.67 8.67
C ARG A 49 -2.44 18.58 9.11
N PRO A 50 -1.14 18.88 9.26
CA PRO A 50 -0.18 17.89 9.72
C PRO A 50 -0.60 17.38 11.10
N SER A 51 -0.90 16.08 11.20
CA SER A 51 -1.16 15.43 12.48
C SER A 51 0.14 15.37 13.30
N PRO A 52 0.06 15.38 14.65
CA PRO A 52 1.23 15.19 15.51
C PRO A 52 1.94 13.89 15.14
N ARG A 53 3.26 13.96 14.89
CA ARG A 53 4.05 12.78 14.50
C ARG A 53 4.37 11.95 15.76
N PRO A 54 4.16 10.62 15.76
CA PRO A 54 4.60 9.76 16.84
C PRO A 54 6.14 9.74 16.93
N PRO A 55 6.73 9.42 18.10
CA PRO A 55 8.19 9.33 18.25
C PRO A 55 8.78 8.31 17.25
N GLN A 56 9.65 8.77 16.37
CA GLN A 56 10.30 7.96 15.33
C GLN A 56 11.62 7.39 15.85
N SER A 57 12.00 6.19 15.39
CA SER A 57 13.29 5.56 15.71
C SER A 57 14.48 6.45 15.31
N GLN A 58 15.60 6.33 16.03
CA GLN A 58 16.78 7.20 15.88
C GLN A 58 17.32 7.28 14.44
N SER A 59 17.20 6.21 13.65
CA SER A 59 17.68 6.17 12.26
C SER A 59 16.63 6.50 11.20
N LEU A 60 15.32 6.46 11.52
CA LEU A 60 14.27 6.73 10.53
C LEU A 60 14.18 8.23 10.21
N ARG A 61 14.26 9.08 11.24
CA ARG A 61 14.19 10.53 11.07
C ARG A 61 15.28 11.10 10.14
N PRO A 62 16.59 10.77 10.32
CA PRO A 62 17.62 11.25 9.40
C PRO A 62 17.46 10.69 7.98
N TYR A 63 17.01 9.43 7.84
CA TYR A 63 16.74 8.84 6.54
C TYR A 63 15.64 9.57 5.78
N LEU A 64 14.47 9.79 6.40
CA LEU A 64 13.36 10.53 5.77
C LEU A 64 13.73 11.99 5.48
N GLN A 65 14.57 12.60 6.32
CA GLN A 65 15.07 13.95 6.07
C GLN A 65 16.02 14.00 4.87
N ALA A 66 16.92 13.01 4.73
CA ALA A 66 17.78 12.89 3.56
C ALA A 66 16.96 12.71 2.28
N VAL A 67 15.98 11.80 2.28
CA VAL A 67 15.05 11.59 1.15
C VAL A 67 14.29 12.88 0.83
N ARG A 68 13.78 13.61 1.83
CA ARG A 68 13.10 14.91 1.62
C ARG A 68 14.01 15.92 0.93
N SER A 69 15.23 16.10 1.41
CA SER A 69 16.20 17.02 0.82
C SER A 69 16.53 16.63 -0.63
N SER A 70 16.79 15.34 -0.89
CA SER A 70 17.06 14.83 -2.23
C SER A 70 15.88 15.04 -3.18
N LEU A 71 14.65 14.74 -2.77
CA LEU A 71 13.45 14.94 -3.58
C LEU A 71 13.19 16.43 -3.86
N THR A 72 13.47 17.32 -2.89
CA THR A 72 13.27 18.77 -3.07
C THR A 72 14.17 19.33 -4.18
N VAL A 73 15.40 18.81 -4.30
CA VAL A 73 16.34 19.19 -5.37
C VAL A 73 16.00 18.48 -6.68
N ALA A 74 15.63 17.20 -6.63
CA ALA A 74 15.29 16.42 -7.83
C ALA A 74 14.02 16.91 -8.53
N LEU A 75 13.02 17.40 -7.79
CA LEU A 75 11.74 17.90 -8.34
C LEU A 75 11.82 19.34 -8.88
N CYS A 76 12.99 19.76 -9.36
CA CYS A 76 13.18 20.98 -10.11
C CYS A 76 12.98 20.71 -11.61
N LEU A 77 11.75 20.35 -11.97
CA LEU A 77 11.37 19.98 -13.33
C LEU A 77 11.01 21.20 -14.17
N GLY A 78 11.33 21.15 -15.46
CA GLY A 78 10.89 22.10 -16.48
C GLY A 78 10.20 21.38 -17.63
N ASP A 79 9.37 22.11 -18.38
CA ASP A 79 8.80 21.56 -19.61
C ASP A 79 9.90 21.34 -20.67
N PHE A 80 9.94 20.16 -21.26
CA PHE A 80 10.98 19.77 -22.23
C PHE A 80 10.35 18.90 -23.32
N ALA A 81 10.40 19.38 -24.56
CA ALA A 81 9.94 18.65 -25.73
C ALA A 81 10.91 17.51 -26.08
N SER A 82 10.38 16.40 -26.59
CA SER A 82 11.19 15.26 -26.99
C SER A 82 12.10 15.62 -28.15
N GLN A 83 13.37 15.24 -28.05
CA GLN A 83 14.35 15.46 -29.13
C GLN A 83 14.27 14.41 -30.24
N THR A 84 13.66 13.26 -29.96
CA THR A 84 13.57 12.15 -30.92
C THR A 84 12.31 12.20 -31.78
N ALA A 85 11.18 12.62 -31.18
CA ALA A 85 9.89 12.66 -31.86
C ALA A 85 9.36 14.09 -31.92
N GLU A 86 9.11 14.58 -33.14
CA GLU A 86 8.56 15.91 -33.36
C GLU A 86 7.21 16.07 -32.66
N ARG A 87 7.00 17.22 -31.98
CA ARG A 87 5.75 17.60 -31.31
C ARG A 87 5.28 16.64 -30.20
N HIS A 88 6.18 15.80 -29.68
CA HIS A 88 5.88 14.93 -28.54
C HIS A 88 6.53 15.46 -27.26
N ASN A 89 5.84 15.28 -26.15
CA ASN A 89 6.37 15.50 -24.80
C ASN A 89 6.23 14.19 -24.04
N VAL A 90 7.38 13.56 -23.79
CA VAL A 90 7.48 12.25 -23.16
C VAL A 90 8.37 12.41 -21.93
N PRO A 91 8.06 11.76 -20.79
CA PRO A 91 8.98 11.72 -19.66
C PRO A 91 10.32 11.12 -20.08
N GLU A 92 11.36 11.95 -20.18
CA GLU A 92 12.67 11.55 -20.70
C GLU A 92 13.31 10.44 -19.84
N ILE A 93 12.97 10.38 -18.55
CA ILE A 93 13.42 9.31 -17.65
C ILE A 93 12.89 7.91 -18.00
N GLU A 94 11.73 7.83 -18.67
CA GLU A 94 11.18 6.56 -19.17
C GLU A 94 11.60 6.29 -20.62
N ALA A 95 11.79 7.33 -21.43
CA ALA A 95 12.22 7.18 -22.82
C ALA A 95 13.69 6.73 -22.93
N GLY A 96 14.58 7.31 -22.12
CA GLY A 96 16.01 6.98 -22.14
C GLY A 96 16.72 7.28 -23.47
N SER A 97 16.09 8.05 -24.36
CA SER A 97 16.60 8.37 -25.69
C SER A 97 17.68 9.45 -25.68
N SER A 98 17.59 10.40 -24.75
CA SER A 98 18.47 11.57 -24.65
C SER A 98 19.32 11.52 -23.37
N PRO A 99 20.51 10.89 -23.40
CA PRO A 99 21.34 10.71 -22.20
C PRO A 99 21.80 12.03 -21.56
N GLU A 100 21.88 13.11 -22.33
CA GLU A 100 22.23 14.45 -21.86
C GLU A 100 21.17 15.10 -20.97
N VAL A 101 19.92 14.62 -21.05
CA VAL A 101 18.79 15.10 -20.25
C VAL A 101 18.64 14.31 -18.94
N LEU A 102 19.32 13.16 -18.85
CA LEU A 102 19.30 12.29 -17.68
C LEU A 102 20.36 12.74 -16.67
N LEU A 103 19.94 12.89 -15.41
CA LEU A 103 20.84 13.20 -14.31
C LEU A 103 21.36 11.93 -13.64
N THR A 104 22.46 12.05 -12.90
CA THR A 104 23.03 10.94 -12.14
C THR A 104 22.01 10.37 -11.14
N PRO A 105 21.74 9.06 -11.18
CA PRO A 105 20.81 8.45 -10.24
C PRO A 105 21.36 8.51 -8.81
N LEU A 106 20.50 8.86 -7.86
CA LEU A 106 20.83 8.97 -6.45
C LEU A 106 20.16 7.84 -5.66
N VAL A 107 20.92 7.15 -4.82
CA VAL A 107 20.39 6.12 -3.92
C VAL A 107 20.55 6.59 -2.49
N VAL A 108 19.44 6.68 -1.77
CA VAL A 108 19.42 6.94 -0.32
C VAL A 108 19.06 5.64 0.37
N SER A 109 19.98 5.06 1.13
CA SER A 109 19.76 3.81 1.86
C SER A 109 19.80 4.06 3.36
N ARG A 110 18.84 3.49 4.09
CA ARG A 110 18.93 3.36 5.55
C ARG A 110 19.73 2.12 5.92
N ASN A 111 19.31 0.99 5.34
CA ASN A 111 19.90 -0.35 5.46
C ASN A 111 19.89 -1.02 4.07
N GLU A 112 20.48 -2.20 3.93
CA GLU A 112 20.47 -2.99 2.67
C GLU A 112 19.04 -3.33 2.17
N ASN A 113 18.11 -3.45 3.12
CA ASN A 113 16.71 -3.80 2.88
C ASN A 113 15.79 -2.60 2.67
N GLU A 114 16.23 -1.38 2.99
CA GLU A 114 15.41 -0.16 2.94
C GLU A 114 16.19 0.94 2.22
N ARG A 115 15.80 1.21 0.98
CA ARG A 115 16.46 2.20 0.11
C ARG A 115 15.48 2.84 -0.87
N VAL A 116 15.76 4.08 -1.24
CA VAL A 116 15.06 4.82 -2.29
C VAL A 116 16.05 5.14 -3.40
N LEU A 117 15.68 4.81 -4.62
CA LEU A 117 16.37 5.22 -5.84
C LEU A 117 15.61 6.40 -6.45
N ILE A 118 16.34 7.49 -6.70
CA ILE A 118 15.83 8.71 -7.31
C ILE A 118 16.58 8.90 -8.61
N GLU A 119 15.87 8.78 -9.72
CA GLU A 119 16.41 9.00 -11.05
C GLU A 119 15.72 10.24 -11.61
N ALA A 120 16.50 11.31 -11.81
CA ALA A 120 15.97 12.59 -12.24
C ALA A 120 16.35 12.87 -13.69
N SER A 121 15.50 13.62 -14.37
CA SER A 121 15.74 14.20 -15.69
C SER A 121 15.22 15.64 -15.69
N VAL A 122 15.36 16.35 -16.81
CA VAL A 122 14.89 17.73 -16.93
C VAL A 122 13.37 17.85 -16.78
N ASN A 123 12.57 16.90 -17.31
CA ASN A 123 11.10 16.98 -17.29
C ASN A 123 10.39 15.97 -16.38
N SER A 124 11.13 14.98 -15.86
CA SER A 124 10.53 13.91 -15.06
C SER A 124 11.48 13.31 -14.04
N VAL A 125 10.93 12.86 -12.91
CA VAL A 125 11.65 12.12 -11.86
C VAL A 125 10.97 10.78 -11.63
N ARG A 126 11.77 9.71 -11.63
CA ARG A 126 11.37 8.38 -11.20
C ARG A 126 11.87 8.12 -9.78
N VAL A 127 10.96 7.80 -8.87
CA VAL A 127 11.27 7.52 -7.47
C VAL A 127 10.87 6.08 -7.16
N SER A 128 11.85 5.21 -6.93
CA SER A 128 11.63 3.79 -6.65
C SER A 128 11.96 3.47 -5.21
N ILE A 129 11.03 2.85 -4.49
CA ILE A 129 11.11 2.60 -3.06
C ILE A 129 11.20 1.10 -2.79
N LYS A 130 12.23 0.70 -2.04
CA LYS A 130 12.36 -0.63 -1.47
C LYS A 130 11.91 -0.56 -0.01
N ILE A 131 10.80 -1.23 0.26
CA ILE A 131 10.15 -1.26 1.57
C ILE A 131 10.83 -2.33 2.43
N LYS A 132 10.95 -2.09 3.74
CA LYS A 132 11.49 -3.05 4.69
C LYS A 132 10.69 -4.36 4.66
N GLN A 133 11.39 -5.49 4.61
CA GLN A 133 10.81 -6.83 4.69
C GLN A 133 11.63 -7.63 5.71
N ALA A 134 11.06 -7.91 6.88
CA ALA A 134 11.73 -8.68 7.93
C ALA A 134 11.51 -10.19 7.80
N ASP A 135 10.33 -10.60 7.33
CA ASP A 135 9.89 -11.99 7.27
C ASP A 135 9.22 -12.30 5.92
N GLU A 136 9.09 -13.59 5.59
CA GLU A 136 8.36 -14.06 4.38
C GLU A 136 6.91 -13.55 4.35
N ILE A 137 6.26 -13.46 5.50
CA ILE A 137 4.90 -12.91 5.62
C ILE A 137 4.88 -11.45 5.17
N GLU A 138 5.85 -10.63 5.60
CA GLU A 138 5.93 -9.22 5.19
C GLU A 138 6.22 -9.09 3.70
N GLN A 139 7.07 -9.96 3.13
CA GLN A 139 7.32 -9.99 1.70
C GLN A 139 6.03 -10.21 0.89
N ILE A 140 5.18 -11.16 1.32
CA ILE A 140 3.88 -11.41 0.69
C ILE A 140 2.93 -10.23 0.89
N LEU A 141 2.85 -9.67 2.10
CA LEU A 141 2.00 -8.52 2.41
C LEU A 141 2.37 -7.30 1.56
N VAL A 142 3.65 -6.96 1.48
CA VAL A 142 4.16 -5.86 0.65
C VAL A 142 3.80 -6.11 -0.82
N HIS A 143 4.06 -7.31 -1.35
CA HIS A 143 3.74 -7.64 -2.74
C HIS A 143 2.24 -7.52 -3.05
N LYS A 144 1.36 -8.00 -2.15
CA LYS A 144 -0.10 -7.85 -2.33
C LYS A 144 -0.55 -6.40 -2.20
N PHE A 145 0.01 -5.67 -1.24
CA PHE A 145 -0.32 -4.26 -0.98
C PHE A 145 0.09 -3.37 -2.16
N THR A 146 1.33 -3.48 -2.66
CA THR A 146 1.78 -2.71 -3.82
C THR A 146 1.04 -3.10 -5.10
N ARG A 147 0.71 -4.39 -5.29
CA ARG A 147 -0.16 -4.83 -6.39
C ARG A 147 -1.55 -4.20 -6.32
N PHE A 148 -2.11 -4.05 -5.12
CA PHE A 148 -3.41 -3.40 -4.94
C PHE A 148 -3.38 -1.89 -5.27
N LEU A 149 -2.28 -1.21 -4.93
CA LEU A 149 -2.06 0.20 -5.25
C LEU A 149 -1.89 0.42 -6.76
N THR A 150 -1.04 -0.39 -7.41
CA THR A 150 -0.76 -0.29 -8.85
C THR A 150 -1.99 -0.54 -9.72
N GLN A 151 -2.90 -1.41 -9.29
CA GLN A 151 -4.21 -1.60 -9.95
C GLN A 151 -5.10 -0.35 -9.96
N ARG A 152 -4.82 0.64 -9.10
CA ARG A 152 -5.56 1.91 -8.99
C ARG A 152 -4.73 3.12 -9.40
N ALA A 153 -3.63 2.91 -10.13
CA ALA A 153 -2.74 3.97 -10.58
C ALA A 153 -3.46 5.05 -11.42
N GLU A 154 -4.61 4.75 -12.02
CA GLU A 154 -5.40 5.76 -12.77
C GLU A 154 -5.94 6.87 -11.87
N SER A 155 -6.36 6.55 -10.64
CA SER A 155 -6.79 7.56 -9.66
C SER A 155 -5.60 8.22 -8.95
N PHE A 156 -4.43 7.59 -9.05
CA PHE A 156 -3.22 7.99 -8.35
C PHE A 156 -2.12 8.25 -9.37
N PHE A 157 -2.28 9.33 -10.12
CA PHE A 157 -1.60 9.61 -11.38
C PHE A 157 -0.06 9.73 -11.29
N ILE A 158 0.51 9.88 -10.09
CA ILE A 158 1.97 9.84 -9.89
C ILE A 158 2.52 8.41 -9.77
N LEU A 159 1.68 7.38 -9.67
CA LEU A 159 2.11 6.00 -9.47
C LEU A 159 2.37 5.29 -10.80
N ARG A 160 3.53 4.63 -10.90
CA ARG A 160 3.88 3.81 -12.07
C ARG A 160 3.16 2.47 -12.00
N ARG A 161 2.60 2.00 -13.13
CA ARG A 161 1.86 0.71 -13.22
C ARG A 161 2.74 -0.51 -12.93
N LYS A 162 4.03 -0.43 -13.26
CA LYS A 162 5.06 -1.44 -12.99
C LYS A 162 6.18 -0.80 -12.19
N ALA A 163 6.63 -1.42 -11.10
CA ALA A 163 7.81 -0.95 -10.36
C ALA A 163 9.10 -1.18 -11.18
N VAL A 164 10.17 -0.48 -10.81
CA VAL A 164 11.52 -0.77 -11.30
C VAL A 164 12.01 -2.09 -10.68
N ASP A 165 12.77 -2.87 -11.44
CA ASP A 165 13.26 -4.16 -10.99
C ASP A 165 14.13 -4.01 -9.72
N GLY A 166 13.88 -4.88 -8.73
CA GLY A 166 14.55 -4.80 -7.42
C GLY A 166 13.93 -3.81 -6.43
N TYR A 167 12.87 -3.09 -6.81
CA TYR A 167 12.09 -2.19 -5.95
C TYR A 167 10.63 -2.67 -5.85
N ASN A 168 9.92 -2.25 -4.80
CA ASN A 168 8.55 -2.73 -4.55
C ASN A 168 7.49 -1.82 -5.18
N ILE A 169 7.76 -0.52 -5.24
CA ILE A 169 6.85 0.48 -5.80
C ILE A 169 7.66 1.62 -6.42
N SER A 170 7.17 2.18 -7.53
CA SER A 170 7.80 3.29 -8.21
C SER A 170 6.79 4.39 -8.53
N PHE A 171 7.20 5.63 -8.35
CA PHE A 171 6.48 6.84 -8.73
C PHE A 171 7.13 7.46 -9.95
N LEU A 172 6.31 8.06 -10.80
CA LEU A 172 6.72 8.89 -11.93
C LEU A 172 6.10 10.28 -11.76
N VAL A 173 6.95 11.27 -11.52
CA VAL A 173 6.54 12.67 -11.41
C VAL A 173 7.01 13.41 -12.64
N THR A 174 6.10 14.08 -13.35
CA THR A 174 6.39 14.87 -14.56
C THR A 174 6.22 16.36 -14.28
N ASN A 175 6.70 17.20 -15.19
CA ASN A 175 6.49 18.66 -15.16
C ASN A 175 5.00 19.02 -15.05
N PHE A 176 4.12 18.30 -15.75
CA PHE A 176 2.66 18.50 -15.64
C PHE A 176 2.13 18.35 -14.21
N HIS A 177 2.70 17.43 -13.43
CA HIS A 177 2.30 17.25 -12.03
C HIS A 177 2.77 18.42 -11.15
N THR A 178 3.97 18.94 -11.42
CA THR A 178 4.52 20.12 -10.69
C THR A 178 3.84 21.43 -11.07
N GLU A 179 3.24 21.51 -12.26
CA GLU A 179 2.42 22.66 -12.69
C GLU A 179 1.04 22.64 -12.03
N GLN A 180 0.42 21.46 -11.91
CA GLN A 180 -0.88 21.32 -11.27
C GLN A 180 -0.81 21.39 -9.74
N MET A 181 0.32 21.00 -9.14
CA MET A 181 0.47 20.85 -7.69
C MET A 181 1.79 21.39 -7.20
N LEU A 182 1.74 22.07 -6.05
CA LEU A 182 2.94 22.63 -5.45
C LEU A 182 3.95 21.52 -5.13
N LYS A 183 5.19 21.66 -5.60
CA LYS A 183 6.25 20.64 -5.42
C LYS A 183 6.43 20.17 -3.98
N HIS A 184 6.31 21.08 -3.01
CA HIS A 184 6.43 20.72 -1.59
C HIS A 184 5.32 19.78 -1.11
N LYS A 185 4.10 19.87 -1.69
CA LYS A 185 3.01 18.93 -1.41
C LYS A 185 3.30 17.55 -1.98
N LEU A 186 3.91 17.46 -3.16
CA LEU A 186 4.35 16.18 -3.73
C LEU A 186 5.43 15.53 -2.85
N VAL A 187 6.42 16.32 -2.40
CA VAL A 187 7.46 15.84 -1.48
C VAL A 187 6.85 15.36 -0.15
N ASP A 188 6.01 16.17 0.48
CA ASP A 188 5.35 15.81 1.74
C ASP A 188 4.52 14.54 1.60
N PHE A 189 3.84 14.40 0.47
CA PHE A 189 3.07 13.21 0.17
C PHE A 189 3.93 11.95 0.02
N ILE A 190 5.04 11.99 -0.72
CA ILE A 190 5.92 10.82 -0.86
C ILE A 190 6.48 10.41 0.51
N ILE A 191 6.87 11.37 1.34
CA ILE A 191 7.36 11.08 2.69
C ILE A 191 6.25 10.52 3.58
N GLN A 192 5.05 11.08 3.52
CA GLN A 192 3.89 10.57 4.26
C GLN A 192 3.54 9.15 3.81
N PHE A 193 3.56 8.89 2.50
CA PHE A 193 3.35 7.56 1.94
C PHE A 193 4.36 6.56 2.50
N MET A 194 5.66 6.90 2.53
CA MET A 194 6.68 6.03 3.15
C MET A 194 6.38 5.72 4.62
N GLU A 195 6.01 6.73 5.42
CA GLU A 195 5.66 6.53 6.83
C GLU A 195 4.37 5.71 7.04
N GLU A 196 3.41 5.85 6.15
CA GLU A 196 2.12 5.16 6.24
C GLU A 196 2.19 3.71 5.77
N VAL A 197 2.93 3.41 4.69
CA VAL A 197 3.10 2.03 4.22
C VAL A 197 3.72 1.15 5.30
N ASP A 198 4.76 1.63 6.00
CA ASP A 198 5.39 0.87 7.08
C ASP A 198 4.41 0.58 8.24
N LYS A 199 3.54 1.54 8.57
CA LYS A 199 2.50 1.37 9.61
C LYS A 199 1.44 0.38 9.17
N GLU A 200 0.90 0.52 7.96
CA GLU A 200 -0.14 -0.35 7.41
C GLU A 200 0.34 -1.80 7.28
N ILE A 201 1.59 -2.03 6.85
CA ILE A 201 2.18 -3.38 6.80
C ILE A 201 2.29 -3.98 8.21
N SER A 202 2.72 -3.18 9.18
CA SER A 202 2.81 -3.61 10.59
C SER A 202 1.43 -3.94 11.17
N GLU A 203 0.42 -3.12 10.90
CA GLU A 203 -0.97 -3.35 11.33
C GLU A 203 -1.58 -4.60 10.68
N MET A 204 -1.38 -4.78 9.37
CA MET A 204 -1.83 -5.98 8.65
C MET A 204 -1.21 -7.26 9.21
N LYS A 205 0.09 -7.22 9.56
CA LYS A 205 0.78 -8.36 10.21
C LYS A 205 0.17 -8.70 11.57
N LEU A 206 -0.06 -7.69 12.42
CA LEU A 206 -0.70 -7.88 13.72
C LEU A 206 -2.12 -8.42 13.59
N PHE A 207 -2.90 -7.90 12.64
CA PHE A 207 -4.26 -8.35 12.38
C PHE A 207 -4.30 -9.81 11.88
N LEU A 208 -3.37 -10.20 11.01
CA LEU A 208 -3.24 -11.58 10.53
C LEU A 208 -2.97 -12.52 11.71
N ASN A 209 -2.01 -12.19 12.58
CA ASN A 209 -1.66 -13.02 13.72
C ASN A 209 -2.81 -13.14 14.74
N ALA A 210 -3.46 -12.03 15.06
CA ALA A 210 -4.62 -12.04 15.96
C ALA A 210 -5.78 -12.88 15.40
N ARG A 211 -6.03 -12.77 14.08
CA ARG A 211 -7.06 -13.57 13.41
C ARG A 211 -6.71 -15.05 13.36
N ALA A 212 -5.44 -15.39 13.10
CA ALA A 212 -4.98 -16.78 13.12
C ALA A 212 -5.20 -17.40 14.50
N ARG A 213 -4.89 -16.67 15.58
CA ARG A 213 -5.17 -17.09 16.95
C ARG A 213 -6.67 -17.31 17.20
N PHE A 214 -7.52 -16.34 16.83
CA PHE A 214 -8.98 -16.46 17.01
C PHE A 214 -9.56 -17.68 16.28
N VAL A 215 -9.08 -17.97 15.06
CA VAL A 215 -9.49 -19.14 14.29
C VAL A 215 -9.04 -20.43 14.97
N ALA A 216 -7.81 -20.49 15.49
CA ALA A 216 -7.31 -21.66 16.20
C ALA A 216 -8.09 -21.93 17.50
N GLU A 217 -8.36 -20.90 18.32
CA GLU A 217 -9.17 -21.03 19.54
C GLU A 217 -10.59 -21.51 19.20
N SER A 218 -11.24 -20.91 18.20
CA SER A 218 -12.59 -21.32 17.76
C SER A 218 -12.63 -22.75 17.21
N PHE A 219 -11.58 -23.20 16.52
CA PHE A 219 -11.49 -24.56 15.98
C PHE A 219 -11.29 -25.61 17.09
N LEU A 220 -10.57 -25.27 18.16
CA LEU A 220 -10.30 -26.19 19.28
C LEU A 220 -11.42 -26.24 20.31
N THR A 221 -12.24 -25.19 20.46
CA THR A 221 -13.36 -25.18 21.43
C THR A 221 -14.33 -26.37 21.42
N PRO A 222 -14.62 -27.06 20.29
CA PRO A 222 -15.50 -28.23 20.30
C PRO A 222 -14.82 -29.52 20.79
N PHE A 223 -13.49 -29.51 20.97
CA PHE A 223 -12.70 -30.68 21.37
C PHE A 223 -12.33 -30.69 22.86
N ASP A 224 -12.66 -29.61 23.60
CA ASP A 224 -12.62 -29.52 25.06
C ASP A 224 -14.00 -29.81 25.66
#